data_AF-A0A7V9BZP6-F1
#
_entry.id   AF-A0A7V9BZP6-F1
#
_cell.length_a   1.000
_cell.length_b   1.000
_cell.length_c   1.000
_cell.angle_alpha   90.00
_cell.angle_beta   90.00
_cell.angle_gamma   90.00
#
_symmetry.space_group_name_H-M   'P 1'
#
loop_
_entity.id
_entity.type
_entity.pdbx_description
1 polymer ?
#
loop_
_entity_poly.entity_id
_entity_poly.type
_entity_poly.pdbx_seq_one_letter_code
_entity_poly.pdbx_strand_id
1 'polypeptide(L)'
;MDCDKAIHRIYHYLDGELTIWRRRAIARHLDECPPCAEGFDFEIELRQVIASKCRDEVPPELRRRIAAALGEPLPEDPPETL
;
A
#
# COMPACT_ATOMS: atom_id res chain seq x y z
N MET A 1 -6.99 -21.91 -7.48
CA MET A 1 -7.93 -20.79 -7.25
C MET A 1 -8.41 -20.37 -8.63
N ASP A 2 -9.69 -20.05 -8.77
CA ASP A 2 -10.25 -19.55 -10.02
C ASP A 2 -10.14 -18.01 -10.08
N CYS A 3 -10.29 -17.43 -11.27
CA CYS A 3 -10.16 -16.00 -11.50
C CYS A 3 -11.14 -15.18 -10.64
N ASP A 4 -12.39 -15.63 -10.53
CA ASP A 4 -13.41 -14.93 -9.72
C ASP A 4 -12.99 -14.80 -8.26
N LYS A 5 -12.50 -15.90 -7.65
CA LYS A 5 -11.99 -15.85 -6.27
C LYS A 5 -10.72 -15.03 -6.11
N ALA A 6 -9.89 -14.94 -7.16
CA ALA A 6 -8.71 -14.09 -7.14
C ALA A 6 -9.10 -12.61 -7.17
N ILE A 7 -9.99 -12.21 -8.09
CA ILE A 7 -10.52 -10.85 -8.21
C ILE A 7 -11.20 -10.40 -6.92
N HIS A 8 -12.09 -11.23 -6.35
CA HIS A 8 -12.76 -10.90 -5.09
C HIS A 8 -11.82 -10.73 -3.89
N ARG A 9 -10.59 -11.24 -3.96
CA ARG A 9 -9.60 -11.17 -2.88
C ARG A 9 -8.43 -10.26 -3.19
N ILE A 10 -8.45 -9.56 -4.33
CA ILE A 10 -7.32 -8.76 -4.79
C ILE A 10 -7.03 -7.61 -3.83
N TYR A 11 -8.08 -6.95 -3.30
CA TYR A 11 -7.91 -5.87 -2.35
C TYR A 11 -7.32 -6.34 -1.02
N HIS A 12 -7.87 -7.41 -0.41
CA HIS A 12 -7.28 -7.99 0.80
C HIS A 12 -5.83 -8.47 0.59
N TYR A 13 -5.49 -8.94 -0.61
CA TYR A 13 -4.12 -9.33 -0.96
C TYR A 13 -3.18 -8.11 -0.98
N LEU A 14 -3.62 -7.02 -1.63
CA LEU A 14 -2.91 -5.75 -1.70
C LEU A 14 -2.77 -5.07 -0.33
N ASP A 15 -3.79 -5.19 0.52
CA ASP A 15 -3.84 -4.53 1.84
C ASP A 15 -3.09 -5.29 2.95
N GLY A 16 -2.56 -6.48 2.66
CA GLY A 16 -1.85 -7.24 3.68
C GLY A 16 -2.71 -8.22 4.48
N GLU A 17 -4.03 -8.18 4.32
CA GLU A 17 -5.02 -8.77 5.23
C GLU A 17 -5.26 -10.28 5.08
N LEU A 18 -4.48 -10.95 4.22
CA LEU A 18 -4.60 -12.38 3.98
C LEU A 18 -3.61 -13.19 4.81
N THR A 19 -4.09 -14.32 5.34
CA THR A 19 -3.23 -15.39 5.87
C THR A 19 -2.17 -15.80 4.84
N ILE A 20 -1.02 -16.27 5.31
CA ILE A 20 0.12 -16.70 4.47
C ILE A 20 -0.32 -17.69 3.37
N TRP A 21 -1.19 -18.65 3.70
CA TRP A 21 -1.68 -19.65 2.75
C TRP A 21 -2.53 -19.04 1.63
N ARG A 22 -3.43 -18.11 1.98
CA ARG A 22 -4.28 -17.40 1.00
C ARG A 22 -3.45 -16.48 0.12
N ARG A 23 -2.44 -15.80 0.69
CA ARG A 23 -1.48 -14.99 -0.05
C ARG A 23 -0.75 -15.81 -1.11
N ARG A 24 -0.20 -16.97 -0.74
CA ARG A 24 0.46 -17.90 -1.68
C ARG A 24 -0.47 -18.37 -2.79
N ALA A 25 -1.73 -18.66 -2.46
CA ALA A 25 -2.71 -19.13 -3.44
C ALA A 25 -3.03 -18.08 -4.52
N ILE A 26 -3.10 -16.81 -4.14
CA ILE A 26 -3.30 -15.69 -5.08
C ILE A 26 -2.01 -15.42 -5.87
N ALA A 27 -0.86 -15.36 -5.20
CA ALA A 27 0.43 -15.16 -5.87
C ALA A 27 0.65 -16.17 -7.01
N ARG A 28 0.48 -17.46 -6.72
CA ARG A 28 0.57 -18.52 -7.74
C ARG A 28 -0.44 -18.33 -8.87
N HIS A 29 -1.66 -17.88 -8.56
CA HIS A 29 -2.66 -17.64 -9.60
C HIS A 29 -2.26 -16.48 -10.51
N LEU A 30 -1.71 -15.39 -9.96
CA LEU A 30 -1.19 -14.27 -10.75
C LEU A 30 -0.01 -14.71 -11.62
N ASP A 31 0.87 -15.59 -11.11
CA ASP A 31 1.99 -16.15 -11.88
C ASP A 31 1.53 -17.00 -13.08
N GLU A 32 0.38 -17.69 -12.94
CA GLU A 32 -0.14 -18.63 -13.94
C GLU A 32 -1.22 -18.01 -14.85
N CYS A 33 -1.73 -16.83 -14.54
CA CYS A 33 -2.87 -16.21 -15.21
C CYS A 33 -2.58 -14.75 -15.63
N PRO A 34 -2.04 -14.53 -16.84
CA PRO A 34 -1.75 -13.19 -17.37
C PRO A 34 -2.88 -12.17 -17.25
N PRO A 35 -4.17 -12.48 -17.58
CA PRO A 35 -5.21 -11.46 -17.49
C PRO A 35 -5.50 -11.02 -16.04
N CYS A 36 -5.32 -11.91 -15.06
CA CYS A 36 -5.45 -11.53 -13.65
C CYS A 36 -4.23 -10.73 -13.16
N ALA A 37 -3.03 -11.04 -13.67
CA ALA A 37 -1.82 -10.27 -13.40
C ALA A 37 -1.94 -8.83 -13.95
N GLU A 38 -2.41 -8.66 -15.18
CA GLU A 38 -2.65 -7.34 -15.77
C GLU A 38 -3.66 -6.51 -14.95
N GLY A 39 -4.76 -7.13 -14.50
CA GLY A 39 -5.72 -6.48 -13.63
C GLY A 39 -5.12 -6.10 -12.26
N PHE A 40 -4.22 -6.93 -11.72
CA PHE A 40 -3.50 -6.63 -10.48
C PHE A 40 -2.54 -5.45 -10.62
N ASP A 41 -1.78 -5.40 -11.72
CA ASP A 41 -0.85 -4.31 -12.01
C ASP A 41 -1.60 -2.98 -12.14
N PHE A 42 -2.74 -2.98 -12.84
CA PHE A 42 -3.63 -1.82 -12.92
C PHE A 42 -4.06 -1.32 -11.53
N GLU A 43 -4.45 -2.22 -10.62
CA GLU A 43 -4.85 -1.84 -9.26
C GLU A 43 -3.70 -1.22 -8.45
N ILE A 44 -2.46 -1.71 -8.65
CA ILE A 44 -1.26 -1.09 -8.05
C ILE A 44 -1.07 0.32 -8.58
N GLU A 45 -1.11 0.51 -9.89
CA GLU A 45 -0.93 1.80 -10.53
C GLU A 45 -2.01 2.80 -10.08
N LEU A 46 -3.27 2.36 -10.03
CA LEU A 46 -4.38 3.18 -9.55
C LEU A 46 -4.16 3.64 -8.11
N ARG A 47 -3.75 2.74 -7.22
CA ARG A 47 -3.44 3.07 -5.82
C ARG A 47 -2.30 4.09 -5.70
N GLN A 48 -1.26 3.98 -6.54
CA GLN A 48 -0.18 4.96 -6.59
C GLN A 48 -0.67 6.33 -7.04
N VAL A 49 -1.52 6.39 -8.06
CA VAL A 49 -2.12 7.64 -8.53
C VAL A 49 -2.96 8.28 -7.41
N ILE A 50 -3.83 7.51 -6.76
CA ILE A 50 -4.64 8.01 -5.64
C ILE A 50 -3.74 8.53 -4.51
N ALA A 51 -2.74 7.77 -4.10
CA ALA A 51 -1.80 8.16 -3.05
C ALA A 51 -0.97 9.42 -3.40
N SER A 52 -0.74 9.67 -4.70
CA SER A 52 -0.06 10.88 -5.16
C SER A 52 -0.94 12.13 -5.13
N LYS A 53 -2.26 11.97 -5.29
CA LYS A 53 -3.24 13.07 -5.36
C LYS A 53 -3.93 13.35 -4.03
N CYS A 54 -4.02 12.35 -3.15
CA CYS A 54 -4.71 12.42 -1.88
C CYS A 54 -3.72 12.39 -0.70
N ARG A 55 -2.58 13.09 -0.83
CA ARG A 55 -1.62 13.21 0.26
C ARG A 55 -1.83 14.52 1.01
N ASP A 56 -2.15 14.40 2.28
CA ASP A 56 -2.15 15.54 3.20
C ASP A 56 -0.75 15.79 3.76
N GLU A 57 -0.44 17.05 4.03
CA GLU A 57 0.77 17.39 4.76
C GLU A 57 0.64 16.96 6.23
N VAL A 58 1.59 16.14 6.69
CA VAL A 58 1.59 15.65 8.07
C VAL A 58 2.02 16.78 8.99
N PRO A 59 1.21 17.16 10.00
CA PRO A 59 1.58 18.23 10.91
C PRO A 59 2.94 17.98 11.59
N PRO A 60 3.84 18.99 11.66
CA PRO A 60 5.16 18.83 12.26
C PRO A 60 5.12 18.26 13.69
N GLU A 61 4.12 18.68 14.48
CA GLU A 61 3.92 18.17 15.83
C GLU A 61 3.67 16.66 15.88
N LEU A 62 2.89 16.11 14.92
CA LEU A 62 2.67 14.68 14.85
C LEU A 62 3.98 13.94 14.50
N ARG A 63 4.79 14.49 13.58
CA ARG A 63 6.09 13.92 13.24
C ARG A 63 7.05 13.92 14.45
N ARG A 64 7.10 15.01 15.22
CA ARG A 64 7.90 15.11 16.45
C ARG A 64 7.48 14.06 17.49
N ARG A 65 6.18 13.90 17.72
CA ARG A 65 5.65 12.90 18.66
C ARG A 65 6.02 11.47 18.27
N ILE A 66 5.95 11.15 16.97
CA ILE A 66 6.32 9.83 16.45
C ILE A 66 7.84 9.61 16.61
N ALA A 67 8.68 10.57 16.20
CA ALA A 67 10.13 10.46 16.34
C ALA A 67 10.55 10.24 17.81
N ALA A 68 9.96 11.00 18.74
CA ALA A 68 10.19 10.84 20.17
C ALA A 68 9.79 9.44 20.70
N ALA A 69 8.67 8.89 20.21
CA ALA A 69 8.22 7.56 20.58
C ALA A 69 9.12 6.44 20.03
N LEU A 70 9.74 6.65 18.87
CA LEU A 70 10.70 5.72 18.26
C LEU A 70 12.14 5.90 18.79
N GLY A 71 12.42 6.96 19.54
CA GLY A 71 13.78 7.32 19.96
C GLY A 71 14.65 7.83 18.80
N GLU A 72 14.03 8.32 17.73
CA GLU A 72 14.69 8.88 16.56
C GLU A 72 14.97 10.38 16.76
N PRO A 73 16.03 10.93 16.13
CA PRO A 73 16.30 12.36 16.15
C PRO A 73 15.12 13.14 15.54
N LEU A 74 14.81 14.31 16.12
CA LEU A 74 13.71 15.14 15.65
C LEU A 74 13.94 15.55 14.18
N PRO A 75 12.90 15.46 13.33
CA PRO A 75 13.01 15.97 11.97
C PRO A 75 13.25 17.48 12.00
N GLU A 76 14.22 17.97 11.22
CA GLU A 76 14.40 19.41 11.01
C GLU A 76 13.14 19.97 10.35
N ASP A 77 12.59 21.04 10.93
CA ASP A 77 11.42 21.71 10.38
C ASP A 77 11.81 22.35 9.02
N PRO A 78 10.99 22.20 7.95
CA PRO A 78 11.24 22.89 6.70
C PRO A 78 11.26 24.41 6.93
N PRO A 79 12.05 25.19 6.16
CA PRO A 79 12.12 26.63 6.33
C PRO A 79 10.71 27.23 6.19
N GLU A 80 10.32 28.09 7.14
CA GLU A 80 9.10 28.90 7.04
C GLU A 80 9.14 29.66 5.71
N THR A 81 8.34 29.22 4.74
CA THR A 81 8.10 29.98 3.52
C THR A 81 7.25 31.19 3.89
N LEU A 82 7.91 32.35 3.92
CA LEU A 82 7.34 33.69 4.04
C LEU A 82 6.62 34.10 2.75
#